data_AF-A0A7Y2JSL9-F1
#
_entry.id   AF-A0A7Y2JSL9-F1
#
_cell.length_a   1.000
_cell.length_b   1.000
_cell.length_c   1.000
_cell.angle_alpha   90.00
_cell.angle_beta   90.00
_cell.angle_gamma   90.00
#
_symmetry.space_group_name_H-M   'P 1'
#
loop_
_entity.id
_entity.type
_entity.pdbx_description
1 polymer ?
#
loop_
_entity_poly.entity_id
_entity_poly.type
_entity_poly.pdbx_seq_one_letter_code
_entity_poly.pdbx_strand_id
1 'polypeptide(L)'
;MTNDSLSRRIFLWASPLPVVLHLLALWYVGRFDGWGAWAAAPMLLPAIILSGGMFLTGTAFWYQGRRSGRDPLLLIATLLAGSVALFYLIRALSRGMLI
;
A
#
# COMPACT_ATOMS: atom_id res chain seq x y z
N MET A 1 -12.60 -20.06 -17.54
CA MET A 1 -12.01 -19.17 -16.52
C MET A 1 -11.70 -17.84 -17.19
N THR A 2 -12.44 -16.77 -16.91
CA THR A 2 -12.23 -15.45 -17.50
C THR A 2 -11.02 -14.79 -16.85
N ASN A 3 -10.18 -14.09 -17.63
CA ASN A 3 -8.94 -13.44 -17.16
C ASN A 3 -9.14 -12.51 -15.95
N ASP A 4 -10.34 -11.97 -15.77
CA ASP A 4 -10.71 -11.12 -14.63
C ASP A 4 -10.63 -11.84 -13.28
N SER A 5 -10.96 -13.14 -13.23
CA SER A 5 -10.93 -13.93 -12.00
C SER A 5 -9.51 -14.18 -11.49
N LEU A 6 -8.56 -14.36 -12.42
CA LEU A 6 -7.15 -14.57 -12.12
C LEU A 6 -6.50 -13.27 -11.63
N SER A 7 -6.76 -12.15 -12.32
CA SER A 7 -6.28 -10.82 -11.92
C SER A 7 -6.75 -10.42 -10.52
N ARG A 8 -8.04 -10.67 -10.20
CA ARG A 8 -8.58 -10.43 -8.85
C ARG A 8 -7.89 -11.28 -7.79
N ARG A 9 -7.64 -12.56 -8.07
CA ARG A 9 -7.00 -13.47 -7.11
C ARG A 9 -5.56 -13.08 -6.82
N ILE A 10 -4.80 -12.68 -7.85
CA ILE A 10 -3.46 -12.14 -7.70
C ILE A 10 -3.48 -10.86 -6.87
N PHE A 11 -4.42 -9.95 -7.15
CA PHE A 11 -4.55 -8.70 -6.41
C PHE A 11 -4.82 -8.94 -4.91
N LEU A 12 -5.77 -9.81 -4.59
CA LEU A 12 -6.07 -10.16 -3.19
C LEU A 12 -4.85 -10.74 -2.48
N TRP A 13 -4.11 -11.62 -3.15
CA TRP A 13 -2.92 -12.24 -2.58
C TRP A 13 -1.74 -11.28 -2.43
N ALA A 14 -1.61 -10.31 -3.34
CA ALA A 14 -0.59 -9.27 -3.27
C ALA A 14 -0.95 -8.12 -2.32
N SER A 15 -2.23 -7.92 -1.99
CA SER A 15 -2.67 -6.80 -1.13
C SER A 15 -1.98 -6.66 0.23
N PRO A 16 -1.55 -7.73 0.94
CA PRO A 16 -0.77 -7.58 2.17
C PRO A 16 0.71 -7.26 1.95
N LEU A 17 1.27 -7.46 0.74
CA LEU A 17 2.71 -7.25 0.48
C LEU A 17 3.21 -5.85 0.85
N PRO A 18 2.54 -4.74 0.47
CA PRO A 18 3.01 -3.41 0.81
C PRO A 18 3.12 -3.20 2.32
N VAL A 19 2.17 -3.75 3.09
CA VAL A 19 2.16 -3.67 4.57
C VAL A 19 3.31 -4.48 5.16
N VAL A 20 3.50 -5.72 4.71
CA VAL A 20 4.59 -6.59 5.20
C VAL A 20 5.95 -5.97 4.89
N LEU A 21 6.16 -5.48 3.67
CA LEU A 21 7.40 -4.80 3.28
C LEU A 21 7.63 -3.53 4.10
N HIS A 22 6.57 -2.77 4.39
CA HIS A 22 6.69 -1.58 5.21
C HIS A 22 7.10 -1.91 6.65
N LEU A 23 6.50 -2.93 7.27
CA LEU A 23 6.87 -3.37 8.61
C LEU A 23 8.31 -3.90 8.68
N LEU A 24 8.73 -4.68 7.67
CA LEU A 24 10.10 -5.16 7.56
C LEU A 24 11.09 -4.00 7.41
N ALA A 25 10.76 -3.01 6.59
CA ALA A 25 11.59 -1.82 6.43
C ALA A 25 11.68 -1.00 7.71
N LEU A 26 10.58 -0.82 8.47
CA LEU A 26 10.60 -0.17 9.77
C LEU A 26 11.47 -0.93 10.78
N TRP A 27 11.32 -2.25 10.83
CA TRP A 27 12.13 -3.10 11.70
C TRP A 27 13.61 -3.03 11.34
N TYR A 28 13.96 -3.02 10.05
CA TYR A 28 15.33 -2.89 9.58
C TYR A 28 15.91 -1.52 9.93
N VAL A 29 15.21 -0.43 9.61
CA VAL A 29 15.66 0.95 9.89
C VAL A 29 15.80 1.17 11.40
N GLY A 30 14.91 0.59 12.21
CA GLY A 30 14.94 0.68 13.67
C GLY A 30 16.15 0.01 14.34
N ARG A 31 16.98 -0.73 13.60
CA ARG A 31 18.25 -1.27 14.09
C ARG A 31 19.41 -0.28 14.00
N PHE A 32 19.23 0.84 13.32
CA PHE A 32 20.25 1.86 13.13
C PHE A 32 19.90 3.11 13.94
N ASP A 33 20.89 3.66 14.64
CA ASP A 33 20.77 4.94 15.34
C ASP A 33 21.45 6.07 14.57
N GLY A 34 20.94 7.28 14.74
CA GLY A 34 21.52 8.50 14.17
C GLY A 34 21.67 8.45 12.65
N TRP A 35 22.89 8.67 12.15
CA TRP A 35 23.21 8.76 10.73
C TRP A 35 22.93 7.46 9.94
N GLY A 36 23.00 6.30 10.59
CA GLY A 36 22.70 5.02 9.94
C GLY A 36 21.22 4.89 9.54
N ALA A 37 20.32 5.46 10.34
CA ALA A 37 18.88 5.47 10.04
C ALA A 37 18.56 6.33 8.81
N TRP A 38 19.27 7.45 8.62
CA TRP A 38 19.11 8.31 7.45
C TRP A 38 19.54 7.60 6.15
N ALA A 39 20.64 6.86 6.20
CA ALA A 39 21.10 6.06 5.06
C ALA A 39 20.16 4.88 4.75
N ALA A 40 19.47 4.34 5.76
CA ALA A 40 18.53 3.23 5.60
C ALA A 40 17.09 3.68 5.25
N ALA A 41 16.73 4.94 5.49
CA ALA A 41 15.39 5.48 5.23
C ALA A 41 14.86 5.27 3.79
N PRO A 42 15.70 5.32 2.72
CA PRO A 42 15.25 5.02 1.36
C PRO A 42 14.66 3.62 1.18
N MET A 43 14.94 2.65 2.06
CA MET A 43 14.34 1.31 2.03
C MET A 43 12.82 1.31 2.29
N LEU A 44 12.25 2.42 2.75
CA LEU A 44 10.79 2.60 2.87
C LEU A 44 10.13 2.92 1.52
N LEU A 45 10.88 3.47 0.55
CA LEU A 45 10.33 3.90 -0.75
C LEU A 45 9.67 2.77 -1.55
N PRO A 46 10.25 1.56 -1.68
CA PRO A 46 9.61 0.48 -2.43
C PRO A 46 8.23 0.10 -1.88
N ALA A 47 8.08 0.05 -0.55
CA ALA A 47 6.80 -0.27 0.08
C ALA A 47 5.76 0.83 -0.17
N ILE A 48 6.16 2.11 -0.14
CA ILE A 48 5.28 3.25 -0.42
C ILE A 48 4.85 3.27 -1.89
N ILE A 49 5.78 3.10 -2.83
CA ILE A 49 5.50 3.10 -4.27
C ILE A 49 4.58 1.93 -4.64
N LEU A 50 4.89 0.73 -4.13
CA LEU A 50 4.08 -0.46 -4.36
C LEU A 50 2.67 -0.29 -3.77
N SER A 51 2.56 0.26 -2.56
CA SER A 51 1.28 0.57 -1.93
C SER A 51 0.43 1.53 -2.77
N GLY A 52 1.04 2.60 -3.29
CA GLY A 52 0.37 3.56 -4.17
C GLY A 52 -0.13 2.91 -5.47
N GLY A 53 0.71 2.12 -6.13
CA GLY A 53 0.34 1.40 -7.36
C GLY A 53 -0.80 0.40 -7.12
N MET A 54 -0.76 -0.33 -6.01
CA MET A 54 -1.83 -1.27 -5.65
C MET A 54 -3.13 -0.56 -5.27
N PHE A 55 -3.06 0.61 -4.64
CA PHE A 55 -4.25 1.42 -4.36
C PHE A 55 -4.93 1.91 -5.64
N LEU A 56 -4.16 2.37 -6.63
CA LEU A 56 -4.69 2.82 -7.92
C LEU A 56 -5.32 1.66 -8.72
N THR A 57 -4.68 0.49 -8.71
CA THR A 57 -5.24 -0.69 -9.38
C THR A 57 -6.49 -1.23 -8.67
N GLY A 58 -6.48 -1.27 -7.33
CA GLY A 58 -7.65 -1.69 -6.54
C GLY A 58 -8.84 -0.75 -6.69
N THR A 59 -8.61 0.56 -6.76
CA THR A 59 -9.67 1.56 -7.02
C THR A 59 -10.24 1.41 -8.43
N ALA A 60 -9.41 1.12 -9.43
CA ALA A 60 -9.87 0.79 -10.78
C ALA A 60 -10.73 -0.48 -10.81
N PHE A 61 -10.30 -1.55 -10.13
CA PHE A 61 -11.10 -2.78 -10.00
C PHE A 61 -12.40 -2.57 -9.24
N TRP A 62 -12.39 -1.74 -8.20
CA TRP A 62 -13.60 -1.38 -7.48
C TRP A 62 -14.58 -0.58 -8.34
N TYR A 63 -14.08 0.38 -9.12
CA TYR A 63 -14.90 1.17 -10.04
C TYR A 63 -15.55 0.29 -11.12
N GLN A 64 -14.78 -0.64 -11.70
CA GLN A 64 -15.31 -1.62 -12.65
C GLN A 64 -16.31 -2.59 -11.98
N GLY A 65 -15.99 -3.11 -10.79
CA GLY A 65 -16.81 -4.05 -10.05
C GLY A 65 -18.11 -3.45 -9.48
N ARG A 66 -18.20 -2.13 -9.38
CA ARG A 66 -19.42 -1.42 -8.91
C ARG A 66 -20.63 -1.67 -9.83
N ARG A 67 -20.42 -2.04 -11.09
CA ARG A 67 -21.47 -2.43 -12.04
C ARG A 67 -21.98 -3.87 -11.90
N SER A 68 -21.25 -4.75 -11.18
CA SER A 68 -21.54 -6.19 -11.15
C SER A 68 -22.05 -6.72 -9.80
N GLY A 69 -22.36 -5.85 -8.85
CA GLY A 69 -22.68 -6.25 -7.47
C GLY A 69 -21.40 -6.38 -6.64
N ARG A 70 -21.32 -5.62 -5.55
CA ARG A 70 -20.09 -5.34 -4.80
C ARG A 70 -19.53 -6.58 -4.07
N ASP A 71 -18.27 -6.91 -4.31
CA ASP A 71 -17.47 -7.78 -3.44
C ASP A 71 -16.82 -6.93 -2.32
N PRO A 72 -17.24 -7.06 -1.05
CA PRO A 72 -16.65 -6.31 0.07
C PRO A 72 -15.17 -6.64 0.27
N LEU A 73 -14.73 -7.83 -0.14
CA LEU A 73 -13.33 -8.27 -0.08
C LEU A 73 -12.39 -7.41 -0.94
N LEU A 74 -12.86 -6.95 -2.11
CA LEU A 74 -12.07 -6.11 -3.01
C LEU A 74 -11.84 -4.70 -2.44
N LEU A 75 -12.84 -4.16 -1.74
CA LEU A 75 -12.73 -2.89 -1.00
C LEU A 75 -11.70 -2.99 0.11
N ILE A 76 -11.78 -4.04 0.92
CA ILE A 76 -10.85 -4.27 2.03
C ILE A 76 -9.43 -4.44 1.51
N ALA A 77 -9.23 -5.24 0.45
CA ALA A 77 -7.91 -5.43 -0.15
C ALA A 77 -7.33 -4.14 -0.75
N THR A 78 -8.18 -3.29 -1.35
CA THR A 78 -7.75 -1.99 -1.87
C THR A 78 -7.31 -1.05 -0.76
N LEU A 79 -8.10 -0.94 0.31
CA LEU A 79 -7.77 -0.14 1.49
C LEU A 79 -6.50 -0.66 2.18
N LEU A 80 -6.36 -1.97 2.30
CA LEU A 80 -5.19 -2.61 2.89
C LEU A 80 -3.94 -2.31 2.06
N ALA A 81 -4.01 -2.49 0.74
CA ALA A 81 -2.87 -2.28 -0.13
C ALA A 81 -2.44 -0.81 -0.17
N GLY A 82 -3.38 0.14 -0.12
CA GLY A 82 -3.09 1.58 -0.09
C GLY A 82 -2.76 2.17 1.29
N SER A 83 -2.90 1.39 2.37
CA SER A 83 -2.76 1.89 3.74
C SER A 83 -1.41 2.54 4.03
N VAL A 84 -0.31 2.00 3.49
CA VAL A 84 1.04 2.55 3.66
C VAL A 84 1.18 3.90 2.96
N ALA A 85 0.74 4.01 1.70
CA ALA A 85 0.75 5.27 0.97
C ALA A 85 -0.12 6.33 1.66
N LEU A 86 -1.32 5.95 2.12
CA LEU A 86 -2.22 6.81 2.89
C LEU A 86 -1.58 7.30 4.19
N PHE A 87 -0.90 6.42 4.94
CA PHE A 87 -0.20 6.78 6.17
C PHE A 87 0.85 7.86 5.93
N TYR A 88 1.70 7.69 4.91
CA TYR A 88 2.73 8.69 4.58
C TYR A 88 2.13 9.98 4.00
N LEU A 89 1.04 9.89 3.23
CA LEU A 89 0.32 11.05 2.74
C LEU A 89 -0.27 11.89 3.89
N ILE A 90 -0.96 11.25 4.83
CA ILE A 90 -1.52 11.91 6.03
C ILE A 90 -0.39 12.50 6.90
N ARG A 91 0.71 11.78 7.05
CA ARG A 91 1.89 12.27 7.77
C ARG A 91 2.54 13.48 7.09
N ALA A 92 2.60 13.50 5.76
CA ALA A 92 3.12 14.63 5.01
C ALA A 92 2.18 15.85 5.13
N LEU A 93 0.87 15.64 5.01
CA LEU A 93 -0.15 16.69 5.15
C LEU A 93 -0.18 17.29 6.56
N SER A 94 -0.14 16.46 7.60
CA SER A 94 -0.10 16.93 9.00
C SER A 94 1.17 17.71 9.32
N ARG A 95 2.31 17.33 8.74
CA ARG A 95 3.56 18.11 8.85
C ARG A 95 3.51 19.42 8.06
N GLY A 96 2.81 19.44 6.92
CA GLY A 96 2.60 20.65 6.12
C GLY A 96 1.60 21.64 6.72
N MET A 97 0.65 21.16 7.55
CA MET A 97 -0.30 22.02 8.28
C MET A 97 0.29 22.65 9.57
N LEU A 98 1.51 22.27 9.95
CA LEU A 98 2.23 22.77 11.14
C LEU A 98 3.32 23.79 10.79
N ILE A 99 3.29 24.39 9.60
CA ILE A 99 4.19 25.46 9.15
C ILE A 99 3.38 26.75 8.99
#